data_AF-G0TUF8-F1
#
_entry.id   AF-G0TUF8-F1
#
_cell.length_a   1.000
_cell.length_b   1.000
_cell.length_c   1.000
_cell.angle_alpha   90.00
_cell.angle_beta   90.00
_cell.angle_gamma   90.00
#
_symmetry.space_group_name_H-M   'P 1'
#
loop_
_entity.id
_entity.type
_entity.pdbx_description
1 polymer ?
#
loop_
_entity_poly.entity_id
_entity_poly.type
_entity_poly.pdbx_seq_one_letter_code
_entity_poly.pdbx_strand_id
1 'polypeptide(L)'
;VTSVNMGQNFVFDSTMMWAPFIRQLISMLRNAHNTLYEQGVGYKDGGTVEEYFRPVGPRPTPLQKPYQIRLLAITVEPDIAVRRGILRNFSTGQSAPIQTQLRSFRLFAENFNEYVSLVDTVTLYNNNVFAYLGKGELPPVIAEKTDDQLEIRDTGAFALFLRQQHLNENASNAEELYSAVRAG
;
A
#
# COMPACT_ATOMS: atom_id res chain seq x y z
N VAL A 1 -16.76 0.08 -6.06
CA VAL A 1 -17.92 0.99 -5.89
C VAL A 1 -19.20 0.22 -5.56
N THR A 2 -19.57 -0.81 -6.32
CA THR A 2 -20.78 -1.61 -6.07
C THR A 2 -20.92 -2.11 -4.63
N SER A 3 -19.91 -2.81 -4.09
CA SER A 3 -19.92 -3.30 -2.69
C SER A 3 -20.06 -2.16 -1.68
N VAL A 4 -19.37 -1.03 -1.91
CA VAL A 4 -19.44 0.17 -1.05
C VAL A 4 -20.86 0.74 -1.02
N ASN A 5 -21.49 0.88 -2.19
CA ASN A 5 -22.87 1.34 -2.31
C ASN A 5 -23.88 0.34 -1.70
N MET A 6 -23.56 -0.95 -1.68
CA MET A 6 -24.38 -1.96 -0.98
C MET A 6 -24.14 -2.00 0.54
N GLY A 7 -23.17 -1.25 1.06
CA GLY A 7 -22.82 -1.28 2.49
C GLY A 7 -22.07 -2.55 2.92
N GLN A 8 -21.43 -3.25 1.96
CA GLN A 8 -20.74 -4.51 2.20
C GLN A 8 -19.27 -4.28 2.56
N ASN A 9 -18.76 -5.13 3.46
CA ASN A 9 -17.33 -5.23 3.73
C ASN A 9 -16.59 -5.82 2.52
N PHE A 10 -15.37 -5.39 2.27
CA PHE A 10 -14.53 -5.91 1.19
C PHE A 10 -13.05 -5.85 1.56
N VAL A 11 -12.25 -6.63 0.84
CA VAL A 11 -10.78 -6.59 0.88
C VAL A 11 -10.30 -5.95 -0.42
N PHE A 12 -9.33 -5.05 -0.31
CA PHE A 12 -8.69 -4.39 -1.44
C PHE A 12 -7.19 -4.66 -1.40
N ASP A 13 -6.69 -5.35 -2.41
CA ASP A 13 -5.27 -5.64 -2.59
C ASP A 13 -4.66 -4.65 -3.60
N SER A 14 -3.54 -4.03 -3.22
CA SER A 14 -2.86 -3.01 -4.01
C SER A 14 -1.42 -2.85 -3.57
N THR A 15 -0.58 -2.34 -4.48
CA THR A 15 0.82 -1.99 -4.19
C THR A 15 0.97 -0.75 -3.32
N MET A 16 -0.13 0.00 -3.07
CA MET A 16 -0.13 1.25 -2.30
C MET A 16 0.83 2.31 -2.86
N MET A 17 1.21 2.21 -4.13
CA MET A 17 2.20 3.10 -4.74
C MET A 17 1.62 4.45 -5.19
N TRP A 18 0.29 4.54 -5.37
CA TRP A 18 -0.35 5.69 -6.01
C TRP A 18 -1.21 6.46 -5.02
N ALA A 19 -0.57 7.41 -4.34
CA ALA A 19 -1.18 8.16 -3.25
C ALA A 19 -2.47 8.92 -3.60
N PRO A 20 -2.60 9.58 -4.77
CA PRO A 20 -3.85 10.25 -5.13
C PRO A 20 -5.05 9.30 -5.18
N PHE A 21 -4.87 8.09 -5.73
CA PHE A 21 -5.92 7.07 -5.73
C PHE A 21 -6.29 6.63 -4.31
N ILE A 22 -5.29 6.35 -3.47
CA ILE A 22 -5.53 5.90 -2.09
C ILE A 22 -6.25 6.98 -1.26
N ARG A 23 -5.86 8.26 -1.42
CA ARG A 23 -6.56 9.40 -0.80
C ARG A 23 -8.03 9.46 -1.21
N GLN A 24 -8.31 9.37 -2.51
CA GLN A 24 -9.69 9.40 -3.00
C GLN A 24 -10.49 8.18 -2.55
N LEU A 25 -9.88 6.99 -2.53
CA LEU A 25 -10.49 5.76 -2.02
C LEU A 25 -10.90 5.90 -0.55
N ILE A 26 -9.98 6.34 0.30
CA ILE A 26 -10.26 6.51 1.74
C ILE A 26 -11.33 7.59 1.94
N SER A 27 -11.21 8.73 1.26
CA SER A 27 -12.22 9.80 1.31
C SER A 27 -13.62 9.30 0.92
N MET A 28 -13.73 8.54 -0.17
CA MET A 28 -14.98 7.89 -0.56
C MET A 28 -15.51 6.99 0.55
N LEU A 29 -14.67 6.12 1.14
CA LEU A 29 -15.08 5.19 2.18
C LEU A 29 -15.55 5.86 3.47
N ARG A 30 -14.91 6.98 3.87
CA ARG A 30 -15.34 7.76 5.04
C ARG A 30 -16.73 8.37 4.82
N ASN A 31 -17.06 8.76 3.59
CA ASN A 31 -18.33 9.40 3.25
C ASN A 31 -19.44 8.43 2.78
N ALA A 32 -19.10 7.18 2.45
CA ALA A 32 -20.01 6.17 1.88
C ALA A 32 -21.21 5.79 2.77
N HIS A 33 -21.17 6.14 4.06
CA HIS A 33 -22.27 5.95 4.98
C HIS A 33 -23.48 6.84 4.65
N ASN A 34 -23.24 8.04 4.11
CA ASN A 34 -24.28 9.00 3.72
C ASN A 34 -24.38 9.24 2.21
N THR A 35 -23.36 8.86 1.45
CA THR A 35 -23.24 9.21 0.02
C THR A 35 -23.06 7.96 -0.85
N LEU A 36 -23.78 7.91 -1.96
CA LEU A 36 -23.57 6.93 -3.02
C LEU A 36 -22.50 7.46 -3.99
N TYR A 37 -21.73 6.54 -4.57
CA TYR A 37 -20.64 6.87 -5.50
C TYR A 37 -20.77 6.13 -6.83
N GLU A 38 -20.14 6.67 -7.87
CA GLU A 38 -19.85 5.98 -9.13
C GLU A 38 -18.34 5.97 -9.41
N GLN A 39 -17.91 5.17 -10.38
CA GLN A 39 -16.52 5.24 -10.86
C GLN A 39 -16.32 6.57 -11.60
N GLY A 40 -15.28 7.30 -11.22
CA GLY A 40 -14.85 8.48 -11.96
C GLY A 40 -14.12 8.11 -13.25
N VAL A 41 -13.67 9.11 -13.98
CA VAL A 41 -13.00 8.94 -15.28
C VAL A 41 -11.58 8.37 -15.18
N GLY A 42 -11.06 8.22 -13.97
CA GLY A 42 -9.71 7.76 -13.68
C GLY A 42 -8.65 8.81 -13.97
N TYR A 43 -7.45 8.35 -14.29
CA TYR A 43 -6.33 9.18 -14.73
C TYR A 43 -6.41 9.38 -16.25
N LYS A 44 -6.49 10.64 -16.71
CA LYS A 44 -6.40 11.00 -18.14
C LYS A 44 -5.21 11.91 -18.43
N ASP A 45 -4.57 11.63 -19.57
CA ASP A 45 -3.38 12.25 -20.18
C ASP A 45 -2.80 13.50 -19.48
N GLY A 46 -1.57 13.34 -18.96
CA GLY A 46 -0.74 14.43 -18.44
C GLY A 46 -1.10 14.95 -17.04
N GLY A 47 -2.03 14.32 -16.32
CA GLY A 47 -2.45 14.73 -14.98
C GLY A 47 -3.53 15.81 -14.96
N THR A 48 -4.13 16.11 -16.10
CA THR A 48 -5.16 17.16 -16.23
C THR A 48 -6.45 16.82 -15.49
N VAL A 49 -6.80 15.53 -15.42
CA VAL A 49 -7.94 15.04 -14.65
C VAL A 49 -7.55 13.75 -13.94
N GLU A 50 -7.73 13.75 -12.62
CA GLU A 50 -7.55 12.58 -11.76
C GLU A 50 -8.76 12.45 -10.83
N GLU A 51 -9.78 11.72 -11.27
CA GLU A 51 -11.03 11.50 -10.52
C GLU A 51 -11.39 10.01 -10.58
N TYR A 52 -11.16 9.27 -9.49
CA TYR A 52 -11.43 7.83 -9.43
C TYR A 52 -12.82 7.49 -8.89
N PHE A 53 -13.38 8.38 -8.06
CA PHE A 53 -14.69 8.19 -7.43
C PHE A 53 -15.47 9.50 -7.45
N ARG A 54 -16.71 9.44 -7.92
CA ARG A 54 -17.59 10.61 -7.98
C ARG A 54 -18.84 10.40 -7.12
N PRO A 55 -19.22 11.37 -6.26
CA PRO A 55 -20.47 11.28 -5.52
C PRO A 55 -21.66 11.43 -6.47
N VAL A 56 -22.65 10.54 -6.39
CA VAL A 56 -23.88 10.62 -7.19
C VAL A 56 -25.07 11.20 -6.43
N GLY A 57 -25.00 11.23 -5.09
CA GLY A 57 -26.04 11.79 -4.24
C GLY A 57 -26.11 11.14 -2.86
N PRO A 58 -27.05 11.59 -2.01
CA PRO A 58 -27.26 10.99 -0.71
C PRO A 58 -27.77 9.55 -0.85
N ARG A 59 -27.40 8.71 0.13
CA ARG A 59 -27.92 7.36 0.27
C ARG A 59 -29.38 7.41 0.76
N PRO A 60 -30.33 6.68 0.14
CA PRO A 60 -31.72 6.66 0.60
C PRO A 60 -31.90 6.17 2.05
N THR A 61 -31.05 5.25 2.48
CA THR A 61 -31.00 4.73 3.85
C THR A 61 -29.56 4.78 4.35
N PRO A 62 -29.17 5.81 5.11
CA PRO A 62 -27.81 5.95 5.64
C PRO A 62 -27.34 4.71 6.42
N LEU A 63 -26.05 4.38 6.29
CA LEU A 63 -25.42 3.39 7.15
C LEU A 63 -25.18 4.01 8.53
N GLN A 64 -25.27 3.21 9.59
CA GLN A 64 -25.12 3.72 10.96
C GLN A 64 -23.77 4.38 11.24
N LYS A 65 -22.70 3.93 10.57
CA LYS A 65 -21.35 4.45 10.77
C LYS A 65 -20.53 4.43 9.48
N PRO A 66 -19.50 5.29 9.36
CA PRO A 66 -18.47 5.17 8.33
C PRO A 66 -17.79 3.80 8.34
N TYR A 67 -17.16 3.43 7.23
CA TYR A 67 -16.33 2.24 7.18
C TYR A 67 -15.16 2.35 8.18
N GLN A 68 -14.89 1.22 8.85
CA GLN A 68 -13.62 1.03 9.52
C GLN A 68 -12.60 0.53 8.49
N ILE A 69 -11.49 1.23 8.34
CA ILE A 69 -10.44 0.97 7.37
C ILE A 69 -9.24 0.39 8.10
N ARG A 70 -8.87 -0.84 7.74
CA ARG A 70 -7.72 -1.57 8.31
C ARG A 70 -6.69 -1.78 7.21
N LEU A 71 -5.48 -1.27 7.42
CA LEU A 71 -4.37 -1.46 6.49
C LEU A 71 -3.47 -2.59 6.98
N LEU A 72 -3.47 -3.70 6.25
CA LEU A 72 -2.50 -4.79 6.43
C LEU A 72 -1.41 -4.60 5.38
N ALA A 73 -0.29 -4.02 5.80
CA ALA A 73 0.85 -3.73 4.95
C ALA A 73 1.90 -4.83 5.07
N ILE A 74 2.56 -5.17 3.97
CA ILE A 74 3.65 -6.15 3.95
C ILE A 74 4.81 -5.53 3.19
N THR A 75 6.02 -5.60 3.76
CA THR A 75 7.24 -5.15 3.08
C THR A 75 8.30 -6.24 3.08
N VAL A 76 9.22 -6.15 2.12
CA VAL A 76 10.37 -7.02 1.94
C VAL A 76 11.49 -6.16 1.33
N GLU A 77 12.74 -6.48 1.64
CA GLU A 77 13.88 -5.80 1.05
C GLU A 77 13.89 -6.02 -0.48
N PRO A 78 14.14 -4.96 -1.27
CA PRO A 78 14.03 -5.03 -2.73
C PRO A 78 14.92 -6.09 -3.37
N ASP A 79 16.12 -6.32 -2.85
CA ASP A 79 17.05 -7.32 -3.37
C ASP A 79 16.49 -8.76 -3.22
N ILE A 80 15.87 -9.06 -2.08
CA ILE A 80 15.16 -10.32 -1.82
C ILE A 80 13.95 -10.44 -2.75
N ALA A 81 13.16 -9.37 -2.89
CA ALA A 81 11.96 -9.36 -3.70
C ALA A 81 12.23 -9.59 -5.19
N VAL A 82 13.25 -8.92 -5.73
CA VAL A 82 13.68 -9.07 -7.13
C VAL A 82 14.17 -10.49 -7.40
N ARG A 83 15.02 -11.04 -6.51
CA ARG A 83 15.47 -12.44 -6.63
C ARG A 83 14.29 -13.42 -6.63
N ARG A 84 13.33 -13.26 -5.71
CA ARG A 84 12.10 -14.08 -5.66
C ARG A 84 11.27 -13.92 -6.93
N GLY A 85 11.15 -12.71 -7.47
CA GLY A 85 10.43 -12.43 -8.73
C GLY A 85 11.05 -13.14 -9.93
N ILE A 86 12.37 -13.11 -10.06
CA ILE A 86 13.13 -13.82 -11.10
C ILE A 86 12.90 -15.34 -10.99
N LEU A 87 13.04 -15.90 -9.79
CA LEU A 87 12.81 -17.34 -9.55
C LEU A 87 11.37 -17.77 -9.86
N ARG A 88 10.38 -16.95 -9.48
CA ARG A 88 8.98 -17.19 -9.82
C ARG A 88 8.75 -17.14 -11.32
N ASN A 89 9.40 -16.23 -12.04
CA ASN A 89 9.28 -16.12 -13.49
C ASN A 89 9.69 -17.42 -14.21
N PHE A 90 10.77 -18.08 -13.75
CA PHE A 90 11.17 -19.37 -14.28
C PHE A 90 10.11 -20.47 -14.10
N SER A 91 9.29 -20.37 -13.05
CA SER A 91 8.28 -21.39 -12.73
C SER A 91 6.92 -21.09 -13.36
N THR A 92 6.51 -19.82 -13.41
CA THR A 92 5.12 -19.41 -13.76
C THR A 92 5.03 -18.40 -14.91
N GLY A 93 6.15 -17.92 -15.46
CA GLY A 93 6.18 -16.92 -16.54
C GLY A 93 5.67 -15.53 -16.16
N GLN A 94 5.52 -15.23 -14.87
CA GLN A 94 4.97 -13.95 -14.39
C GLN A 94 5.98 -13.17 -13.53
N SER A 95 6.52 -12.09 -14.10
CA SER A 95 7.28 -11.08 -13.35
C SER A 95 6.80 -9.67 -13.70
N ALA A 96 6.72 -8.81 -12.68
CA ALA A 96 6.67 -7.37 -12.92
C ALA A 96 8.04 -6.90 -13.45
N PRO A 97 8.09 -5.84 -14.27
CA PRO A 97 9.34 -5.17 -14.60
C PRO A 97 10.03 -4.67 -13.32
N ILE A 98 11.35 -4.85 -13.23
CA ILE A 98 12.14 -4.51 -12.02
C ILE A 98 11.95 -3.02 -11.67
N GLN A 99 12.05 -2.13 -12.66
CA GLN A 99 11.86 -0.69 -12.45
C GLN A 99 10.49 -0.36 -11.84
N THR A 100 9.41 -0.97 -12.34
CA THR A 100 8.05 -0.80 -11.78
C THR A 100 7.98 -1.30 -10.34
N GLN A 101 8.62 -2.45 -10.05
CA GLN A 101 8.66 -3.01 -8.71
C GLN A 101 9.42 -2.11 -7.72
N LEU A 102 10.60 -1.62 -8.09
CA LEU A 102 11.39 -0.68 -7.29
C LEU A 102 10.63 0.62 -7.04
N ARG A 103 9.95 1.14 -8.06
CA ARG A 103 9.07 2.30 -7.94
C ARG A 103 7.93 2.08 -6.96
N SER A 104 7.30 0.90 -6.98
CA SER A 104 6.25 0.56 -6.01
C SER A 104 6.78 0.55 -4.58
N PHE A 105 7.94 -0.06 -4.32
CA PHE A 105 8.57 -0.03 -2.99
C PHE A 105 8.85 1.39 -2.52
N ARG A 106 9.47 2.21 -3.38
CA ARG A 106 9.80 3.60 -3.05
C ARG A 106 8.57 4.40 -2.68
N LEU A 107 7.57 4.42 -3.56
CA LEU A 107 6.38 5.22 -3.37
C LEU A 107 5.53 4.71 -2.20
N PHE A 108 5.48 3.41 -1.96
CA PHE A 108 4.78 2.89 -0.78
C PHE A 108 5.43 3.36 0.52
N ALA A 109 6.76 3.24 0.64
CA ALA A 109 7.49 3.70 1.83
C ALA A 109 7.36 5.22 2.03
N GLU A 110 7.49 5.99 0.94
CA GLU A 110 7.36 7.46 0.94
C GLU A 110 5.98 7.93 1.46
N ASN A 111 4.90 7.25 1.09
CA ASN A 111 3.54 7.65 1.46
C ASN A 111 3.01 6.94 2.72
N PHE A 112 3.78 6.04 3.33
CA PHE A 112 3.31 5.19 4.43
C PHE A 112 2.74 5.99 5.61
N ASN A 113 3.48 7.00 6.09
CA ASN A 113 3.04 7.83 7.22
C ASN A 113 1.74 8.58 6.93
N GLU A 114 1.53 8.99 5.68
CA GLU A 114 0.27 9.60 5.29
C GLU A 114 -0.86 8.57 5.38
N TYR A 115 -0.68 7.37 4.84
CA TYR A 115 -1.68 6.30 4.92
C TYR A 115 -2.02 5.94 6.36
N VAL A 116 -1.03 5.90 7.26
CA VAL A 116 -1.21 5.68 8.70
C VAL A 116 -2.16 6.73 9.31
N SER A 117 -2.09 7.99 8.87
CA SER A 117 -2.97 9.04 9.38
C SER A 117 -4.41 8.96 8.85
N LEU A 118 -4.63 8.32 7.70
CA LEU A 118 -5.94 8.25 7.03
C LEU A 118 -6.81 7.05 7.46
N VAL A 119 -6.19 5.96 7.94
CA VAL A 119 -6.85 4.70 8.30
C VAL A 119 -6.99 4.51 9.82
N ASP A 120 -7.88 3.62 10.25
CA ASP A 120 -8.15 3.41 11.68
C ASP A 120 -7.07 2.54 12.33
N THR A 121 -6.64 1.48 11.65
CA THR A 121 -5.63 0.54 12.15
C THR A 121 -4.63 0.20 11.05
N VAL A 122 -3.39 -0.05 11.46
CA VAL A 122 -2.30 -0.45 10.56
C VAL A 122 -1.55 -1.59 11.21
N THR A 123 -1.20 -2.61 10.44
CA THR A 123 -0.17 -3.58 10.82
C THR A 123 0.80 -3.69 9.66
N LEU A 124 2.08 -3.38 9.89
CA LEU A 124 3.15 -3.54 8.91
C LEU A 124 3.92 -4.82 9.22
N TYR A 125 3.95 -5.74 8.26
CA TYR A 125 4.58 -7.05 8.38
C TYR A 125 5.91 -7.12 7.63
N ASN A 126 6.85 -7.88 8.21
CA ASN A 126 8.17 -8.16 7.65
C ASN A 126 8.16 -9.49 6.86
N ASN A 127 8.28 -9.41 5.55
CA ASN A 127 8.36 -10.59 4.67
C ASN A 127 9.81 -10.89 4.20
N ASN A 128 10.81 -10.35 4.91
CA ASN A 128 12.21 -10.78 4.73
C ASN A 128 12.44 -12.20 5.23
N VAL A 129 11.76 -12.56 6.32
CA VAL A 129 11.81 -13.90 6.92
C VAL A 129 10.69 -14.76 6.35
N PHE A 130 10.97 -16.04 6.11
CA PHE A 130 9.95 -16.98 5.66
C PHE A 130 9.03 -17.35 6.83
N ALA A 131 7.73 -17.14 6.67
CA ALA A 131 6.70 -17.55 7.63
C ALA A 131 5.86 -18.69 7.05
N TYR A 132 5.62 -19.76 7.82
CA TYR A 132 4.80 -20.88 7.37
C TYR A 132 3.31 -20.60 7.61
N LEU A 133 2.69 -19.87 6.69
CA LEU A 133 1.26 -19.51 6.78
C LEU A 133 0.33 -20.74 6.96
N GLY A 134 0.67 -21.88 6.35
CA GLY A 134 -0.09 -23.14 6.48
C GLY A 134 -0.08 -23.75 7.88
N LYS A 135 0.83 -23.31 8.76
CA LYS A 135 0.86 -23.66 10.20
C LYS A 135 0.24 -22.58 11.08
N GLY A 136 -0.33 -21.52 10.49
CA GLY A 136 -0.87 -20.38 11.21
C GLY A 136 0.19 -19.37 11.68
N GLU A 137 1.44 -19.50 11.23
CA GLU A 137 2.48 -18.51 11.53
C GLU A 137 2.22 -17.24 10.71
N LEU A 138 2.25 -16.08 11.36
CA LEU A 138 2.23 -14.78 10.69
C LEU A 138 3.66 -14.25 10.53
N PRO A 139 3.95 -13.48 9.48
CA PRO A 139 5.22 -12.77 9.40
C PRO A 139 5.40 -11.85 10.63
N PRO A 140 6.65 -11.58 11.05
CA PRO A 140 6.91 -10.67 12.16
C PRO A 140 6.29 -9.28 11.93
N VAL A 141 5.77 -8.67 12.99
CA VAL A 141 5.21 -7.30 12.95
C VAL A 141 6.33 -6.28 13.13
N ILE A 142 6.44 -5.34 12.21
CA ILE A 142 7.39 -4.21 12.25
C ILE A 142 6.79 -3.05 13.06
N ALA A 143 5.54 -2.69 12.75
CA ALA A 143 4.83 -1.58 13.38
C ALA A 143 3.32 -1.81 13.40
N GLU A 144 2.63 -1.25 14.39
CA GLU A 144 1.18 -1.39 14.56
C GLU A 144 0.52 -0.09 15.04
N LYS A 145 -0.66 0.23 14.51
CA LYS A 145 -1.51 1.35 14.94
C LYS A 145 -2.83 0.80 15.48
N THR A 146 -3.12 1.05 16.76
CA THR A 146 -4.39 0.67 17.43
C THR A 146 -5.18 1.88 17.98
N ASP A 147 -4.51 2.88 18.55
CA ASP A 147 -5.14 4.03 19.25
C ASP A 147 -4.61 5.38 18.72
N ASP A 148 -4.65 5.56 17.41
CA ASP A 148 -4.06 6.71 16.70
C ASP A 148 -2.55 6.95 16.87
N GLN A 149 -1.89 6.07 17.62
CA GLN A 149 -0.44 6.04 17.76
C GLN A 149 0.12 4.84 16.98
N LEU A 150 1.17 5.09 16.20
CA LEU A 150 1.94 4.03 15.55
C LEU A 150 3.06 3.57 16.49
N GLU A 151 2.96 2.34 16.98
CA GLU A 151 4.00 1.67 17.76
C GLU A 151 4.97 0.95 16.83
N ILE A 152 6.27 1.23 16.95
CA ILE A 152 7.33 0.54 16.20
C ILE A 152 7.86 -0.60 17.08
N ARG A 153 7.65 -1.84 16.65
CA ARG A 153 8.05 -3.06 17.38
C ARG A 153 9.45 -3.54 17.00
N ASP A 154 9.85 -3.31 15.76
CA ASP A 154 11.18 -3.61 15.24
C ASP A 154 11.74 -2.37 14.56
N THR A 155 12.56 -1.62 15.29
CA THR A 155 13.17 -0.37 14.80
C THR A 155 14.15 -0.62 13.65
N GLY A 156 14.84 -1.76 13.63
CA GLY A 156 15.77 -2.12 12.57
C GLY A 156 15.03 -2.43 11.26
N ALA A 157 14.00 -3.27 11.32
CA ALA A 157 13.16 -3.57 10.17
C ALA A 157 12.39 -2.33 9.68
N PHE A 158 11.97 -1.45 10.60
CA PHE A 158 11.32 -0.19 10.22
C PHE A 158 12.28 0.77 9.53
N ALA A 159 13.52 0.88 10.00
CA ALA A 159 14.55 1.69 9.34
C ALA A 159 14.87 1.18 7.93
N LEU A 160 14.94 -0.14 7.73
CA LEU A 160 15.09 -0.76 6.41
C LEU A 160 13.91 -0.43 5.49
N PHE A 161 12.68 -0.53 6.01
CA PHE A 161 11.48 -0.13 5.28
C PHE A 161 11.53 1.34 4.87
N LEU A 162 11.83 2.26 5.78
CA LEU A 162 11.93 3.69 5.47
C LEU A 162 13.06 3.99 4.47
N ARG A 163 14.17 3.24 4.50
CA ARG A 163 15.25 3.38 3.51
C ARG A 163 14.74 3.19 2.08
N GLN A 164 13.69 2.40 1.87
CA GLN A 164 13.12 2.15 0.53
C GLN A 164 12.66 3.43 -0.17
N GLN A 165 12.33 4.51 0.55
CA GLN A 165 12.03 5.83 -0.03
C GLN A 165 13.20 6.40 -0.86
N HIS A 166 14.42 5.89 -0.68
CA HIS A 166 15.63 6.32 -1.37
C HIS A 166 16.08 5.35 -2.46
N LEU A 167 15.22 4.43 -2.91
CA LEU A 167 15.56 3.50 -3.97
C LEU A 167 15.83 4.20 -5.30
N ASN A 168 16.90 3.75 -5.96
CA ASN A 168 17.18 4.04 -7.35
C ASN A 168 16.36 3.10 -8.25
N GLU A 169 15.27 3.60 -8.80
CA GLU A 169 14.39 2.83 -9.69
C GLU A 169 15.08 2.37 -10.98
N ASN A 170 16.17 3.04 -11.37
CA ASN A 170 16.95 2.74 -12.57
C ASN A 170 18.15 1.84 -12.29
N ALA A 171 18.24 1.26 -11.09
CA ALA A 171 19.33 0.36 -10.72
C ALA A 171 19.42 -0.83 -11.69
N SER A 172 20.62 -1.07 -12.20
CA SER A 172 20.94 -2.19 -13.08
C SER A 172 21.50 -3.40 -12.32
N ASN A 173 21.94 -3.20 -11.08
CA ASN A 173 22.48 -4.24 -10.20
C ASN A 173 22.18 -3.93 -8.71
N ALA A 174 22.51 -4.88 -7.83
CA ALA A 174 22.21 -4.77 -6.40
C ALA A 174 22.96 -3.65 -5.67
N GLU A 175 24.17 -3.31 -6.13
CA GLU A 175 24.99 -2.25 -5.53
C GLU A 175 24.41 -0.86 -5.83
N GLU A 176 23.67 -0.74 -6.92
CA GLU A 176 23.02 0.50 -7.37
C GLU A 176 21.65 0.76 -6.72
N LEU A 177 21.12 -0.17 -5.92
CA LEU A 177 19.76 -0.07 -5.36
C LEU A 177 19.57 1.20 -4.52
N TYR A 178 20.59 1.58 -3.77
CA TYR A 178 20.62 2.80 -2.98
C TYR A 178 21.81 3.63 -3.45
N SER A 179 21.57 4.89 -3.81
CA SER A 179 22.67 5.80 -4.12
C SER A 179 23.59 5.91 -2.90
N ALA A 180 24.90 5.79 -3.13
CA ALA A 180 25.87 6.06 -2.07
C ALA A 180 25.62 7.48 -1.56
N VAL A 181 25.17 7.59 -0.31
CA VAL A 181 25.11 8.87 0.38
C VAL A 181 26.54 9.41 0.35
N ARG A 182 26.79 10.47 -0.42
CA ARG A 182 28.01 11.25 -0.25
C ARG A 182 27.94 11.78 1.18
N ALA A 183 28.75 11.21 2.07
CA ALA A 183 29.06 11.84 3.35
C ALA A 183 29.60 13.24 3.02
N GLY A 184 28.78 14.26 3.31
CA GLY A 184 29.20 15.66 3.31
C GLY A 184 29.86 15.99 4.63
#